data_AF-A0A9E0HZK7-F1
#
_entry.id   AF-A0A9E0HZK7-F1
#
_cell.length_a   1.000
_cell.length_b   1.000
_cell.length_c   1.000
_cell.angle_alpha   90.00
_cell.angle_beta   90.00
_cell.angle_gamma   90.00
#
_symmetry.space_group_name_H-M   'P 1'
#
loop_
_entity.id
_entity.type
_entity.pdbx_description
1 polymer ?
#
loop_
_entity_poly.entity_id
_entity_poly.type
_entity_poly.pdbx_seq_one_letter_code
_entity_poly.pdbx_strand_id
1 'polypeptide(L)'
;VIALDGTEVLLSQTISQSPFINFRWMKSAGESYGRSPIMKALPDIKTANKVVELILKNASIAVTGIWQAEDDGVLNPANIELVPGAIIPKAMGSKGLTPLEMPGRFDVSQIILDDLRSRIRHALLADRLPELGQARMTATEVTERSAQMSLLLGATYGRLQSEFLIPLIQRAYLILKRRGVLPDLPLDGRIVQIELRSPLARAEAARHLDSTMTWVRNILSLGNGGAEYVNIGEVVRYMSRVLGVPPQLLNSIPSSELSLNLHSNPDPLAKETSHD
;
A
#
# COMPACT_ATOMS: atom_id res chain seq x y z
N VAL A 1 -27.99 12.18 -7.52
CA VAL A 1 -28.57 11.58 -8.73
C VAL A 1 -28.29 10.09 -8.70
N ILE A 2 -29.34 9.30 -8.57
CA ILE A 2 -29.38 7.88 -8.92
C ILE A 2 -30.50 7.76 -9.95
N ALA A 3 -30.26 7.00 -11.02
CA ALA A 3 -31.22 6.74 -12.09
C ALA A 3 -31.24 5.23 -12.34
N LEU A 4 -32.42 4.66 -12.62
CA LEU A 4 -32.54 3.25 -13.00
C LEU A 4 -32.20 3.07 -14.49
N ASP A 5 -32.86 3.83 -15.37
CA ASP A 5 -32.73 3.70 -16.83
C ASP A 5 -32.21 4.99 -17.50
N GLY A 6 -31.17 5.59 -16.92
CA GLY A 6 -30.35 6.64 -17.55
C GLY A 6 -30.98 8.04 -17.72
N THR A 7 -32.31 8.17 -17.66
CA THR A 7 -33.03 9.44 -17.88
C THR A 7 -33.80 9.96 -16.66
N GLU A 8 -34.39 9.08 -15.85
CA GLU A 8 -35.22 9.49 -14.70
C GLU A 8 -34.41 9.63 -13.40
N VAL A 9 -34.47 10.80 -12.77
CA VAL A 9 -33.71 11.12 -11.54
C VAL A 9 -34.54 10.80 -10.30
N LEU A 10 -34.32 9.61 -9.75
CA LEU A 10 -35.05 9.11 -8.57
C LEU A 10 -34.71 9.88 -7.28
N LEU A 11 -33.48 10.36 -7.16
CA LEU A 11 -33.03 11.13 -6.00
C LEU A 11 -31.89 12.09 -6.35
N SER A 12 -32.11 13.38 -6.06
CA SER A 12 -31.06 14.40 -5.99
C SER A 12 -30.99 14.94 -4.55
N GLN A 13 -29.79 15.00 -3.98
CA GLN A 13 -29.56 15.50 -2.62
C GLN A 13 -28.15 16.08 -2.53
N THR A 14 -28.05 17.30 -2.01
CA THR A 14 -26.76 17.90 -1.61
C THR A 14 -26.33 17.31 -0.27
N ILE A 15 -25.09 16.84 -0.18
CA ILE A 15 -24.50 16.23 1.02
C ILE A 15 -23.16 16.88 1.34
N SER A 16 -22.92 17.16 2.63
CA SER A 16 -21.76 17.94 3.10
C SER A 16 -20.40 17.25 2.94
N GLN A 17 -20.37 15.95 2.62
CA GLN A 17 -19.16 15.21 2.28
C GLN A 17 -19.48 14.20 1.18
N SER A 18 -18.53 14.00 0.26
CA SER A 18 -18.59 12.95 -0.77
C SER A 18 -18.88 11.58 -0.15
N PRO A 19 -19.74 10.74 -0.77
CA PRO A 19 -19.90 9.35 -0.37
C PRO A 19 -18.79 8.46 -0.94
N PHE A 20 -18.10 8.93 -1.99
CA PHE A 20 -17.02 8.21 -2.67
C PHE A 20 -15.67 8.60 -2.08
N ILE A 21 -14.92 7.58 -1.64
CA ILE A 21 -13.55 7.71 -1.11
C ILE A 21 -12.63 7.06 -2.15
N ASN A 22 -12.10 7.88 -3.05
CA ASN A 22 -11.33 7.40 -4.19
C ASN A 22 -9.87 7.17 -3.80
N PHE A 23 -9.53 5.96 -3.34
CA PHE A 23 -8.12 5.69 -3.08
C PHE A 23 -7.29 5.59 -4.34
N ARG A 24 -6.09 6.12 -4.15
CA ARG A 24 -4.83 5.36 -4.23
C ARG A 24 -4.13 4.45 -2.96
N TRP A 25 -3.22 4.02 -3.98
CA TRP A 25 -1.88 3.37 -4.17
C TRP A 25 -0.75 4.35 -4.55
N MET A 26 -0.33 4.53 -5.81
CA MET A 26 0.77 5.46 -6.21
C MET A 26 0.28 6.64 -7.08
N LYS A 27 1.06 7.72 -7.20
CA LYS A 27 0.79 8.92 -8.02
C LYS A 27 2.09 9.60 -8.47
N SER A 28 2.20 10.06 -9.72
CA SER A 28 3.27 10.99 -10.14
C SER A 28 2.79 12.46 -10.09
N ALA A 29 3.71 13.41 -10.22
CA ALA A 29 3.35 14.82 -10.43
C ALA A 29 2.54 14.99 -11.73
N GLY A 30 1.58 15.92 -11.74
CA GLY A 30 0.68 16.17 -12.88
C GLY A 30 -0.48 15.18 -13.08
N GLU A 31 -0.49 14.01 -12.43
CA GLU A 31 -1.49 12.96 -12.70
C GLU A 31 -2.76 13.09 -11.84
N SER A 32 -3.94 12.93 -12.45
CA SER A 32 -5.21 12.84 -11.72
C SER A 32 -5.41 11.46 -11.09
N TYR A 33 -5.17 10.41 -11.88
CA TYR A 33 -5.32 9.01 -11.50
C TYR A 33 -4.08 8.47 -10.79
N GLY A 34 -4.20 7.29 -10.17
CA GLY A 34 -3.06 6.61 -9.54
C GLY A 34 -2.64 5.33 -10.24
N ARG A 35 -1.40 4.90 -10.01
CA ARG A 35 -0.87 3.61 -10.45
C ARG A 35 -1.04 2.53 -9.38
N SER A 36 -1.39 1.33 -9.83
CA SER A 36 -1.50 0.09 -9.04
C SER A 36 -0.15 -0.66 -9.01
N PRO A 37 0.17 -1.48 -7.97
CA PRO A 37 1.40 -2.28 -7.97
C PRO A 37 1.36 -3.34 -9.08
N ILE A 38 0.16 -3.81 -9.46
CA ILE A 38 -0.06 -4.73 -10.58
C ILE A 38 0.45 -4.12 -11.89
N MET A 39 0.39 -2.79 -12.07
CA MET A 39 0.93 -2.14 -13.28
C MET A 39 2.45 -2.28 -13.40
N LYS A 40 3.18 -2.39 -12.27
CA LYS A 40 4.62 -2.68 -12.25
C LYS A 40 4.89 -4.16 -12.52
N ALA A 41 4.06 -5.07 -11.99
CA ALA A 41 4.18 -6.51 -12.20
C ALA A 41 3.64 -7.02 -13.55
N LEU A 42 2.88 -6.21 -14.29
CA LEU A 42 2.16 -6.63 -15.51
C LEU A 42 3.03 -7.27 -16.61
N PRO A 43 4.26 -6.80 -16.90
CA PRO A 43 5.14 -7.48 -17.86
C PRO A 43 5.51 -8.89 -17.40
N ASP A 44 5.85 -9.05 -16.12
CA ASP A 44 6.23 -10.33 -15.53
C ASP A 44 5.03 -11.29 -15.47
N ILE A 45 3.83 -10.80 -15.12
CA ILE A 45 2.57 -11.59 -15.16
C ILE A 45 2.29 -12.10 -16.58
N LYS A 46 2.39 -11.23 -17.60
CA LYS A 46 2.19 -11.63 -19.00
C LYS A 46 3.23 -12.67 -19.44
N THR A 47 4.47 -12.51 -19.01
CA THR A 47 5.58 -13.42 -19.36
C THR A 47 5.40 -14.77 -18.67
N ALA A 48 5.07 -14.79 -17.37
CA ALA A 48 4.80 -16.01 -16.61
C ALA A 48 3.63 -16.80 -17.21
N ASN A 49 2.53 -16.12 -17.56
CA ASN A 49 1.39 -16.76 -18.23
C ASN A 49 1.79 -17.39 -19.57
N LYS A 50 2.66 -16.73 -20.36
CA LYS A 50 3.15 -17.27 -21.63
C LYS A 50 4.13 -18.43 -21.45
N VAL A 51 4.98 -18.39 -20.41
CA VAL A 51 5.86 -19.51 -20.04
C VAL A 51 5.03 -20.73 -19.63
N VAL A 52 3.96 -20.55 -18.84
CA VAL A 52 3.03 -21.63 -18.48
C VAL A 52 2.32 -22.20 -19.72
N GLU A 53 1.84 -21.35 -20.64
CA GLU A 53 1.25 -21.81 -21.91
C GLU A 53 2.22 -22.68 -22.73
N LEU A 54 3.50 -22.29 -22.81
CA LEU A 54 4.54 -23.03 -23.52
C LEU A 54 4.93 -24.33 -22.81
N ILE A 55 5.03 -24.32 -21.47
CA ILE A 55 5.27 -25.54 -20.67
C ILE A 55 4.14 -26.55 -20.88
N LEU A 56 2.88 -26.12 -20.84
CA LEU A 56 1.72 -27.00 -21.06
C LEU A 56 1.68 -27.58 -22.48
N LYS A 57 2.05 -26.78 -23.51
CA LYS A 57 2.18 -27.26 -24.89
C LYS A 57 3.33 -28.28 -25.05
N ASN A 58 4.50 -28.01 -24.47
CA ASN A 58 5.61 -28.95 -24.50
C ASN A 58 5.30 -30.23 -23.71
N ALA A 59 4.57 -30.12 -22.59
CA ALA A 59 4.13 -31.26 -21.80
C ALA A 59 3.13 -32.14 -22.56
N SER A 60 2.19 -31.58 -23.33
CA SER A 60 1.30 -32.40 -24.16
C SER A 60 2.08 -33.15 -25.25
N ILE A 61 3.04 -32.50 -25.93
CA ILE A 61 3.94 -33.17 -26.88
C ILE A 61 4.76 -34.28 -26.20
N ALA A 62 5.26 -34.06 -24.99
CA ALA A 62 6.04 -35.07 -24.25
C ALA A 62 5.20 -36.28 -23.79
N VAL A 63 3.88 -36.11 -23.61
CA VAL A 63 2.96 -37.20 -23.25
C VAL A 63 2.50 -37.98 -24.48
N THR A 64 2.17 -37.32 -25.60
CA THR A 64 1.70 -37.98 -26.82
C THR A 64 2.83 -38.52 -27.71
N GLY A 65 4.02 -37.94 -27.58
CA GLY A 65 5.05 -37.94 -28.61
C GLY A 65 4.69 -37.05 -29.81
N ILE A 66 5.70 -36.81 -30.65
CA ILE A 66 5.57 -36.64 -32.10
C ILE A 66 6.34 -37.82 -32.69
N TRP A 67 5.76 -38.54 -33.64
CA TRP A 67 6.30 -39.78 -34.17
C TRP A 67 6.76 -39.60 -35.61
N GLN A 68 7.75 -40.38 -36.03
CA GLN A 68 8.19 -40.49 -37.41
C GLN A 68 7.86 -41.90 -37.89
N ALA A 69 7.13 -42.03 -39.00
CA ALA A 69 6.80 -43.31 -39.63
C ALA A 69 7.34 -43.36 -41.05
N GLU A 70 7.51 -44.55 -41.61
CA GLU A 70 7.99 -44.71 -42.98
C GLU A 70 6.88 -44.45 -43.99
N ASP A 71 7.21 -43.76 -45.08
CA ASP A 71 6.31 -43.48 -46.19
C ASP A 71 7.10 -43.48 -47.51
N ASP A 72 6.44 -43.89 -48.59
CA ASP A 72 6.93 -43.82 -49.98
C ASP A 72 6.47 -42.52 -50.67
N GLY A 73 5.58 -41.76 -50.01
CA GLY A 73 5.12 -40.44 -50.45
C GLY A 73 6.19 -39.35 -50.42
N VAL A 74 6.07 -38.40 -51.35
CA VAL A 74 6.92 -37.20 -51.39
C VAL A 74 6.57 -36.26 -50.24
N LEU A 75 7.40 -36.24 -49.20
CA LEU A 75 7.29 -35.32 -48.07
C LEU A 75 7.32 -33.86 -48.56
N ASN A 76 6.27 -33.10 -48.23
CA ASN A 76 6.19 -31.66 -48.44
C ASN A 76 6.40 -30.93 -47.10
N PRO A 77 7.56 -30.26 -46.86
CA PRO A 77 7.84 -29.57 -45.61
C PRO A 77 6.84 -28.46 -45.27
N ALA A 78 6.18 -27.85 -46.26
CA ALA A 78 5.24 -26.75 -46.04
C ALA A 78 3.93 -27.16 -45.36
N ASN A 79 3.63 -28.47 -45.33
CA ASN A 79 2.39 -29.01 -44.75
C ASN A 79 2.61 -29.73 -43.40
N ILE A 80 3.81 -29.64 -42.80
CA ILE A 80 4.13 -30.36 -41.56
C ILE A 80 3.75 -29.52 -40.34
N GLU A 81 2.65 -29.88 -39.68
CA GLU A 81 2.26 -29.29 -38.39
C GLU A 81 2.81 -30.10 -37.20
N LEU A 82 3.59 -29.44 -36.34
CA LEU A 82 4.19 -30.03 -35.14
C LEU A 82 3.20 -30.01 -33.97
N VAL A 83 2.16 -30.85 -34.04
CA VAL A 83 1.12 -30.99 -33.02
C VAL A 83 1.26 -32.27 -32.18
N PRO A 84 0.78 -32.30 -30.92
CA PRO A 84 0.80 -33.50 -30.08
C PRO A 84 0.15 -34.71 -30.77
N GLY A 85 0.89 -35.81 -30.91
CA GLY A 85 0.41 -37.04 -31.54
C GLY A 85 0.55 -37.08 -33.07
N ALA A 86 1.13 -36.05 -33.69
CA ALA A 86 1.42 -36.05 -35.12
C ALA A 86 2.35 -37.21 -35.51
N ILE A 87 2.11 -37.77 -36.70
CA ILE A 87 2.98 -38.74 -37.36
C ILE A 87 3.56 -38.05 -38.61
N ILE A 88 4.89 -37.91 -38.64
CA ILE A 88 5.63 -37.28 -39.73
C ILE A 88 6.17 -38.38 -40.65
N PRO A 89 5.90 -38.35 -41.98
CA PRO A 89 6.45 -39.33 -42.91
C PRO A 89 7.98 -39.18 -43.02
N LYS A 90 8.66 -40.29 -43.32
CA LYS A 90 10.12 -40.40 -43.37
C LYS A 90 10.53 -41.35 -44.48
N ALA A 91 11.62 -41.02 -45.18
CA ALA A 91 12.15 -41.83 -46.27
C ALA A 91 12.42 -43.28 -45.82
N MET A 92 12.02 -44.22 -46.67
CA MET A 92 12.18 -45.67 -46.51
C MET A 92 13.61 -46.10 -46.14
N GLY A 93 13.74 -47.04 -45.21
CA GLY A 93 15.02 -47.63 -44.80
C GLY A 93 15.51 -47.20 -43.40
N SER A 94 14.59 -46.74 -42.56
CA SER A 94 14.80 -46.34 -41.17
C SER A 94 14.37 -47.43 -40.18
N LYS A 95 14.26 -47.12 -38.88
CA LYS A 95 13.93 -48.10 -37.81
C LYS A 95 12.43 -48.22 -37.52
N GLY A 96 11.57 -47.98 -38.51
CA GLY A 96 10.12 -47.92 -38.31
C GLY A 96 9.71 -46.71 -37.45
N LEU A 97 8.70 -46.90 -36.59
CA LEU A 97 8.12 -45.83 -35.79
C LEU A 97 9.10 -45.31 -34.71
N THR A 98 9.71 -44.14 -34.93
CA THR A 98 10.66 -43.52 -33.99
C THR A 98 10.13 -42.17 -33.47
N PRO A 99 10.20 -41.86 -32.16
CA PRO A 99 9.84 -40.55 -31.65
C PRO A 99 10.81 -39.48 -32.15
N LEU A 100 10.31 -38.26 -32.37
CA LEU A 100 11.11 -37.07 -32.66
C LEU A 100 11.78 -36.56 -31.38
N GLU A 101 13.10 -36.47 -31.36
CA GLU A 101 13.83 -35.87 -30.23
C GLU A 101 13.56 -34.35 -30.16
N MET A 102 12.96 -33.91 -29.05
CA MET A 102 12.65 -32.50 -28.80
C MET A 102 13.88 -31.79 -28.22
N PRO A 103 14.38 -30.69 -28.82
CA PRO A 103 15.64 -30.05 -28.41
C PRO A 103 15.54 -29.21 -27.12
N GLY A 104 14.34 -29.04 -26.54
CA GLY A 104 14.09 -28.18 -25.39
C GLY A 104 14.15 -28.92 -24.04
N ARG A 105 14.90 -28.36 -23.07
CA ARG A 105 14.91 -28.84 -21.68
C ARG A 105 13.90 -28.09 -20.82
N PHE A 106 13.03 -28.81 -20.11
CA PHE A 106 11.97 -28.23 -19.27
C PHE A 106 12.52 -27.41 -18.09
N ASP A 107 13.67 -27.79 -17.54
CA ASP A 107 14.22 -27.24 -16.29
C ASP A 107 14.45 -25.72 -16.35
N VAL A 108 14.92 -25.24 -17.51
CA VAL A 108 15.20 -23.81 -17.74
C VAL A 108 13.91 -22.98 -17.70
N SER A 109 12.80 -23.52 -18.24
CA SER A 109 11.50 -22.85 -18.21
C SER A 109 10.95 -22.76 -16.78
N GLN A 110 11.19 -23.77 -15.95
CA GLN A 110 10.77 -23.76 -14.54
C GLN A 110 11.55 -22.73 -13.71
N ILE A 111 12.88 -22.66 -13.88
CA ILE A 111 13.73 -21.67 -13.19
C ILE A 111 13.28 -20.23 -13.52
N ILE A 112 13.02 -19.94 -14.80
CA ILE A 112 12.52 -18.63 -15.25
C ILE A 112 11.12 -18.34 -14.68
N LEU A 113 10.25 -19.35 -14.63
CA LEU A 113 8.90 -19.22 -14.09
C LEU A 113 8.90 -18.89 -12.59
N ASP A 114 9.77 -19.52 -11.80
CA ASP A 114 9.82 -19.28 -10.36
C ASP A 114 10.50 -17.96 -9.98
N ASP A 115 11.48 -17.48 -10.76
CA ASP A 115 11.98 -16.10 -10.66
C ASP A 115 10.87 -15.07 -10.98
N LEU A 116 10.14 -15.26 -12.10
CA LEU A 116 9.00 -14.41 -12.43
C LEU A 116 7.95 -14.40 -11.31
N ARG A 117 7.61 -15.57 -10.75
CA ARG A 117 6.66 -15.68 -9.61
C ARG A 117 7.20 -14.99 -8.36
N SER A 118 8.50 -15.09 -8.08
CA SER A 118 9.16 -14.35 -6.99
C SER A 118 9.04 -12.84 -7.18
N ARG A 119 9.39 -12.32 -8.37
CA ARG A 119 9.27 -10.90 -8.72
C ARG A 119 7.83 -10.38 -8.64
N ILE A 120 6.84 -11.18 -9.08
CA ILE A 120 5.41 -10.86 -8.93
C ILE A 120 5.00 -10.83 -7.45
N ARG A 121 5.35 -11.84 -6.65
CA ARG A 121 5.03 -11.87 -5.21
C ARG A 121 5.65 -10.67 -4.48
N HIS A 122 6.90 -10.32 -4.78
CA HIS A 122 7.57 -9.16 -4.21
C HIS A 122 6.93 -7.83 -4.61
N ALA A 123 6.59 -7.65 -5.89
CA ALA A 123 5.88 -6.46 -6.38
C ALA A 123 4.48 -6.29 -5.77
N LEU A 124 3.86 -7.38 -5.29
CA LEU A 124 2.57 -7.42 -4.60
C LEU A 124 2.68 -7.57 -3.08
N LEU A 125 3.90 -7.53 -2.51
CA LEU A 125 4.19 -7.66 -1.06
C LEU A 125 3.77 -9.01 -0.44
N ALA A 126 3.47 -10.00 -1.28
CA ALA A 126 3.02 -11.35 -0.90
C ALA A 126 4.18 -12.27 -0.46
N ASP A 127 5.40 -11.74 -0.42
CA ASP A 127 6.59 -12.27 0.24
C ASP A 127 6.75 -11.74 1.69
N ARG A 128 5.96 -10.73 2.10
CA ARG A 128 6.04 -10.09 3.43
C ARG A 128 4.86 -10.38 4.35
N LEU A 129 3.81 -11.00 3.85
CA LEU A 129 2.78 -11.65 4.67
C LEU A 129 3.21 -13.10 4.96
N PRO A 130 2.94 -13.65 6.16
CA PRO A 130 3.20 -15.07 6.43
C PRO A 130 2.36 -15.94 5.49
N GLU A 131 2.92 -17.04 5.00
CA GLU A 131 2.13 -18.04 4.28
C GLU A 131 1.14 -18.70 5.25
N LEU A 132 -0.12 -18.83 4.83
CA LEU A 132 -1.28 -19.21 5.67
C LEU A 132 -1.24 -20.67 6.23
N GLY A 133 -0.10 -21.34 6.17
CA GLY A 133 0.15 -22.66 6.75
C GLY A 133 1.45 -22.80 7.55
N GLN A 134 2.32 -21.78 7.62
CA GLN A 134 3.59 -21.87 8.36
C GLN A 134 3.57 -21.09 9.68
N ALA A 135 3.60 -21.85 10.77
CA ALA A 135 3.68 -21.42 12.18
C ALA A 135 2.54 -20.52 12.71
N ARG A 136 2.27 -20.63 14.02
CA ARG A 136 1.48 -19.62 14.76
C ARG A 136 2.38 -18.43 15.05
N MET A 137 2.49 -17.54 14.06
CA MET A 137 3.28 -16.29 14.11
C MET A 137 3.03 -15.52 15.41
N THR A 138 4.09 -15.07 16.08
CA THR A 138 3.94 -14.47 17.43
C THR A 138 3.47 -13.01 17.35
N ALA A 139 2.73 -12.52 18.35
CA ALA A 139 2.16 -11.17 18.32
C ALA A 139 3.22 -10.05 18.22
N THR A 140 4.41 -10.29 18.78
CA THR A 140 5.59 -9.43 18.63
C THR A 140 6.14 -9.45 17.21
N GLU A 141 6.32 -10.64 16.62
CA GLU A 141 6.76 -10.82 15.23
C GLU A 141 5.78 -10.18 14.22
N VAL A 142 4.46 -10.29 14.46
CA VAL A 142 3.42 -9.62 13.64
C VAL A 142 3.55 -8.11 13.73
N THR A 143 3.83 -7.58 14.92
CA THR A 143 4.01 -6.14 15.14
C THR A 143 5.28 -5.62 14.45
N GLU A 144 6.38 -6.35 14.58
CA GLU A 144 7.68 -6.00 13.99
C GLU A 144 7.66 -6.09 12.46
N ARG A 145 7.14 -7.19 11.88
CA ARG A 145 7.02 -7.32 10.42
C ARG A 145 6.06 -6.28 9.84
N SER A 146 5.00 -5.91 10.57
CA SER A 146 4.13 -4.77 10.22
C SER A 146 4.85 -3.42 10.23
N ALA A 147 5.75 -3.19 11.20
CA ALA A 147 6.56 -1.97 11.26
C ALA A 147 7.56 -1.89 10.08
N GLN A 148 8.28 -2.99 9.80
CA GLN A 148 9.20 -3.11 8.66
C GLN A 148 8.47 -2.90 7.32
N MET A 149 7.31 -3.54 7.12
CA MET A 149 6.45 -3.31 5.96
C MET A 149 6.05 -1.83 5.83
N SER A 150 5.66 -1.19 6.94
CA SER A 150 5.20 0.21 6.93
C SER A 150 6.32 1.19 6.59
N LEU A 151 7.56 0.93 7.03
CA LEU A 151 8.75 1.68 6.63
C LEU A 151 9.02 1.53 5.13
N LEU A 152 9.00 0.30 4.61
CA LEU A 152 9.23 -0.02 3.19
C LEU A 152 8.14 0.61 2.29
N LEU A 153 6.92 0.77 2.81
CA LEU A 153 5.79 1.39 2.12
C LEU A 153 5.62 2.89 2.34
N GLY A 154 6.48 3.59 3.10
CA GLY A 154 6.25 4.92 3.67
C GLY A 154 5.32 5.87 2.87
N ALA A 155 5.71 6.28 1.65
CA ALA A 155 4.93 7.22 0.82
C ALA A 155 3.60 6.65 0.25
N THR A 156 3.46 5.32 0.20
CA THR A 156 2.19 4.64 -0.10
C THR A 156 1.32 4.58 1.16
N TYR A 157 1.91 4.22 2.31
CA TYR A 157 1.19 4.06 3.57
C TYR A 157 0.70 5.40 4.17
N GLY A 158 1.53 6.44 4.17
CA GLY A 158 1.11 7.79 4.62
C GLY A 158 -0.03 8.37 3.79
N ARG A 159 -0.11 8.00 2.51
CA ARG A 159 -1.23 8.38 1.64
C ARG A 159 -2.44 7.45 1.74
N LEU A 160 -2.27 6.16 2.06
CA LEU A 160 -3.39 5.30 2.47
C LEU A 160 -4.07 5.87 3.72
N GLN A 161 -3.31 6.47 4.65
CA GLN A 161 -3.87 7.21 5.77
C GLN A 161 -4.67 8.46 5.33
N SER A 162 -4.07 9.36 4.55
CA SER A 162 -4.69 10.66 4.22
C SER A 162 -5.75 10.63 3.11
N GLU A 163 -5.61 9.75 2.11
CA GLU A 163 -6.54 9.64 0.97
C GLU A 163 -7.66 8.59 1.20
N PHE A 164 -7.50 7.66 2.15
CA PHE A 164 -8.48 6.59 2.42
C PHE A 164 -8.94 6.50 3.89
N LEU A 165 -8.04 6.22 4.84
CA LEU A 165 -8.46 5.93 6.23
C LEU A 165 -9.06 7.15 6.94
N ILE A 166 -8.46 8.33 6.84
CA ILE A 166 -9.00 9.56 7.45
C ILE A 166 -10.36 9.92 6.83
N PRO A 167 -10.53 10.00 5.49
CA PRO A 167 -11.84 10.16 4.87
C PRO A 167 -12.87 9.09 5.28
N LEU A 168 -12.46 7.82 5.43
CA LEU A 168 -13.34 6.73 5.86
C LEU A 168 -13.84 6.91 7.30
N ILE A 169 -12.96 7.29 8.22
CA ILE A 169 -13.31 7.56 9.62
C ILE A 169 -14.22 8.80 9.72
N GLN A 170 -13.90 9.89 9.01
CA GLN A 170 -14.78 11.07 8.91
C GLN A 170 -16.15 10.71 8.33
N ARG A 171 -16.19 9.90 7.27
CA ARG A 171 -17.42 9.46 6.60
C ARG A 171 -18.29 8.60 7.50
N ALA A 172 -17.69 7.69 8.27
CA ALA A 172 -18.36 6.85 9.26
C ALA A 172 -18.90 7.70 10.43
N TYR A 173 -18.10 8.62 10.95
CA TYR A 173 -18.54 9.59 11.96
C TYR A 173 -19.75 10.40 11.49
N LEU A 174 -19.73 10.95 10.26
CA LEU A 174 -20.87 11.68 9.68
C LEU A 174 -22.09 10.79 9.34
N ILE A 175 -22.01 9.46 9.45
CA ILE A 175 -23.17 8.56 9.45
C ILE A 175 -23.70 8.40 10.87
N LEU A 176 -22.82 8.14 11.84
CA LEU A 176 -23.19 7.92 13.24
C LEU A 176 -23.76 9.17 13.91
N LYS A 177 -23.18 10.36 13.65
CA LYS A 177 -23.73 11.68 14.02
C LYS A 177 -25.15 11.85 13.46
N ARG A 178 -25.36 11.56 12.16
CA ARG A 178 -26.69 11.64 11.52
C ARG A 178 -27.70 10.62 12.04
N ARG A 179 -27.27 9.57 12.73
CA ARG A 179 -28.12 8.59 13.41
C ARG A 179 -28.33 8.90 14.90
N GLY A 180 -27.76 9.99 15.43
CA GLY A 180 -27.79 10.32 16.86
C GLY A 180 -26.96 9.39 17.75
N VAL A 181 -26.11 8.54 17.17
CA VAL A 181 -25.31 7.54 17.91
C VAL A 181 -24.05 8.15 18.51
N LEU A 182 -23.55 9.24 17.93
CA LEU A 182 -22.43 10.02 18.46
C LEU A 182 -22.83 11.48 18.64
N PRO A 183 -22.33 12.17 19.70
CA PRO A 183 -22.56 13.59 19.91
C PRO A 183 -21.88 14.43 18.83
N ASP A 184 -22.29 15.70 18.71
CA ASP A 184 -21.69 16.63 17.75
C ASP A 184 -20.33 17.14 18.23
N LEU A 185 -19.28 16.48 17.76
CA LEU A 185 -17.88 16.86 17.93
C LEU A 185 -17.33 17.46 16.62
N PRO A 186 -16.72 18.66 16.65
CA PRO A 186 -16.03 19.23 15.49
C PRO A 186 -14.70 18.51 15.23
N LEU A 187 -14.68 17.63 14.22
CA LEU A 187 -13.49 16.89 13.75
C LEU A 187 -12.55 17.77 12.89
N ASP A 188 -12.39 19.03 13.30
CA ASP A 188 -11.71 20.08 12.52
C ASP A 188 -10.18 20.04 12.70
N GLY A 189 -9.66 19.04 13.43
CA GLY A 189 -8.25 18.94 13.85
C GLY A 189 -7.83 19.92 14.95
N ARG A 190 -8.64 20.95 15.23
CA ARG A 190 -8.40 21.96 16.29
C ARG A 190 -8.90 21.54 17.66
N ILE A 191 -10.12 21.01 17.74
CA ILE A 191 -10.79 20.61 19.00
C ILE A 191 -10.76 19.09 19.15
N VAL A 192 -11.07 18.35 18.06
CA VAL A 192 -10.91 16.90 18.00
C VAL A 192 -10.11 16.54 16.74
N GLN A 193 -9.09 15.70 16.92
CA GLN A 193 -8.24 15.18 15.86
C GLN A 193 -8.37 13.65 15.79
N ILE A 194 -8.36 13.09 14.57
CA ILE A 194 -8.31 11.63 14.36
C ILE A 194 -6.84 11.18 14.50
N GLU A 195 -6.54 10.41 15.56
CA GLU A 195 -5.21 9.81 15.78
C GLU A 195 -5.17 8.35 15.28
N LEU A 196 -4.34 8.08 14.28
CA LEU A 196 -4.16 6.72 13.72
C LEU A 196 -3.07 5.95 14.47
N ARG A 197 -3.46 5.30 15.58
CA ARG A 197 -2.59 4.50 16.46
C ARG A 197 -2.08 3.20 15.81
N SER A 198 -1.17 3.33 14.85
CA SER A 198 -0.51 2.22 14.16
C SER A 198 0.90 1.93 14.71
N PRO A 199 1.50 0.75 14.43
CA PRO A 199 2.90 0.47 14.79
C PRO A 199 3.89 1.49 14.19
N LEU A 200 3.68 1.91 12.93
CA LEU A 200 4.51 2.96 12.32
C LEU A 200 4.34 4.31 13.03
N ALA A 201 3.11 4.73 13.34
CA ALA A 201 2.87 6.00 14.03
C ALA A 201 3.59 6.03 15.40
N ARG A 202 3.64 4.90 16.12
CA ARG A 202 4.45 4.76 17.35
C ARG A 202 5.96 4.84 17.08
N ALA A 203 6.46 4.24 16.01
CA ALA A 203 7.88 4.30 15.63
C ALA A 203 8.31 5.70 15.11
N GLU A 204 7.43 6.42 14.42
CA GLU A 204 7.62 7.81 14.02
C GLU A 204 7.59 8.74 15.23
N ALA A 205 6.59 8.60 16.10
CA ALA A 205 6.51 9.38 17.33
C ALA A 205 7.70 9.11 18.27
N ALA A 206 8.21 7.88 18.36
CA ALA A 206 9.43 7.56 19.10
C ALA A 206 10.69 8.23 18.50
N ARG A 207 10.84 8.27 17.17
CA ARG A 207 11.95 8.99 16.52
C ARG A 207 11.83 10.51 16.69
N HIS A 208 10.61 11.04 16.66
CA HIS A 208 10.36 12.47 16.92
C HIS A 208 10.68 12.80 18.39
N LEU A 209 10.25 11.97 19.34
CA LEU A 209 10.57 12.10 20.76
C LEU A 209 12.09 12.15 21.02
N ASP A 210 12.86 11.24 20.44
CA ASP A 210 14.32 11.20 20.58
C ASP A 210 15.00 12.43 19.96
N SER A 211 14.49 12.88 18.80
CA SER A 211 14.93 14.12 18.14
C SER A 211 14.64 15.36 19.01
N THR A 212 13.45 15.46 19.59
CA THR A 212 13.05 16.53 20.51
C THR A 212 13.89 16.49 21.80
N MET A 213 14.12 15.31 22.38
CA MET A 213 14.95 15.16 23.58
C MET A 213 16.42 15.51 23.32
N THR A 214 16.93 15.23 22.13
CA THR A 214 18.27 15.66 21.69
C THR A 214 18.32 17.18 21.53
N TRP A 215 17.31 17.79 20.89
CA TRP A 215 17.22 19.26 20.78
C TRP A 215 17.13 19.95 22.15
N VAL A 216 16.23 19.50 23.06
CA VAL A 216 16.10 20.04 24.42
C VAL A 216 17.43 19.94 25.17
N ARG A 217 18.11 18.79 25.11
CA ARG A 217 19.41 18.59 25.76
C ARG A 217 20.48 19.55 25.23
N ASN A 218 20.51 19.77 23.91
CA ASN A 218 21.46 20.68 23.27
C ASN A 218 21.18 22.15 23.68
N ILE A 219 19.92 22.58 23.71
CA ILE A 219 19.55 23.93 24.17
C ILE A 219 19.88 24.12 25.66
N LEU A 220 19.56 23.16 26.53
CA LEU A 220 19.91 23.23 27.96
C LEU A 220 21.43 23.20 28.21
N SER A 221 22.24 22.65 27.29
CA SER A 221 23.71 22.69 27.40
C SER A 221 24.30 24.09 27.20
N LEU A 222 23.52 25.05 26.66
CA LEU A 222 23.87 26.48 26.59
C LEU A 222 23.67 27.21 27.93
N GLY A 223 23.22 26.51 28.99
CA GLY A 223 22.98 27.09 30.30
C GLY A 223 21.71 27.94 30.36
N ASN A 224 21.68 28.91 31.29
CA ASN A 224 20.48 29.69 31.61
C ASN A 224 19.85 30.38 30.38
N GLY A 225 20.68 30.96 29.51
CA GLY A 225 20.22 31.63 28.28
C GLY A 225 19.66 30.68 27.22
N GLY A 226 19.82 29.36 27.37
CA GLY A 226 19.09 28.36 26.59
C GLY A 226 17.79 27.94 27.26
N ALA A 227 17.79 27.79 28.59
CA ALA A 227 16.64 27.34 29.36
C ALA A 227 15.41 28.26 29.23
N GLU A 228 15.61 29.57 29.09
CA GLU A 228 14.53 30.57 28.88
C GLU A 228 13.72 30.32 27.59
N TYR A 229 14.28 29.63 26.58
CA TYR A 229 13.60 29.31 25.32
C TYR A 229 12.89 27.94 25.32
N VAL A 230 12.92 27.19 26.44
CA VAL A 230 12.34 25.85 26.53
C VAL A 230 11.17 25.82 27.53
N ASN A 231 9.93 25.80 27.04
CA ASN A 231 8.78 25.50 27.90
C ASN A 231 8.79 24.00 28.29
N ILE A 232 9.42 23.69 29.42
CA ILE A 232 9.52 22.34 29.98
C ILE A 232 8.13 21.72 30.22
N GLY A 233 7.12 22.53 30.56
CA GLY A 233 5.74 22.08 30.74
C GLY A 233 5.13 21.52 29.46
N GLU A 234 5.25 22.24 28.35
CA GLU A 234 4.79 21.75 27.04
C GLU A 234 5.65 20.58 26.52
N VAL A 235 6.95 20.55 26.80
CA VAL A 235 7.78 19.36 26.50
C VAL A 235 7.22 18.13 27.23
N VAL A 236 6.92 18.21 28.53
CA VAL A 236 6.32 17.10 29.29
C VAL A 236 4.92 16.75 28.78
N ARG A 237 4.07 17.73 28.42
CA ARG A 237 2.76 17.52 27.78
C ARG A 237 2.88 16.89 26.38
N TYR A 238 3.97 17.11 25.65
CA TYR A 238 4.26 16.46 24.37
C TYR A 238 4.75 15.01 24.56
N MET A 239 5.74 14.80 25.43
CA MET A 239 6.29 13.47 25.74
C MET A 239 5.22 12.51 26.26
N SER A 240 4.36 12.96 27.18
CA SER A 240 3.27 12.16 27.75
C SER A 240 2.24 11.73 26.71
N ARG A 241 1.85 12.63 25.79
CA ARG A 241 0.99 12.28 24.64
C ARG A 241 1.64 11.21 23.76
N VAL A 242 2.90 11.41 23.36
CA VAL A 242 3.65 10.48 22.50
C VAL A 242 3.83 9.09 23.13
N LEU A 243 4.14 9.04 24.42
CA LEU A 243 4.34 7.79 25.17
C LEU A 243 3.02 7.13 25.63
N GLY A 244 1.86 7.76 25.38
CA GLY A 244 0.55 7.24 25.81
C GLY A 244 0.34 7.24 27.33
N VAL A 245 1.04 8.12 28.05
CA VAL A 245 0.93 8.24 29.52
C VAL A 245 -0.48 8.70 29.89
N PRO A 246 -1.19 8.02 30.81
CA PRO A 246 -2.51 8.44 31.25
C PRO A 246 -2.51 9.89 31.79
N PRO A 247 -3.45 10.76 31.36
CA PRO A 247 -3.44 12.18 31.74
C PRO A 247 -3.65 12.41 33.23
N GLN A 248 -4.14 11.42 33.97
CA GLN A 248 -4.25 11.42 35.44
C GLN A 248 -2.89 11.46 36.15
N LEU A 249 -1.78 11.16 35.44
CA LEU A 249 -0.41 11.26 35.94
C LEU A 249 0.24 12.62 35.66
N LEU A 250 -0.49 13.56 35.03
CA LEU A 250 -0.06 14.94 34.84
C LEU A 250 -0.77 15.85 35.85
N ASN A 251 -0.01 16.73 36.49
CA ASN A 251 -0.60 17.76 37.36
C ASN A 251 -1.49 18.70 36.54
N SER A 252 -2.66 19.04 37.08
CA SER A 252 -3.48 20.13 36.57
C SER A 252 -2.71 21.46 36.61
N ILE A 253 -2.93 22.30 35.60
CA ILE A 253 -2.18 23.54 35.33
C ILE A 253 -2.08 24.44 36.58
N PRO A 254 -0.86 24.85 37.00
CA PRO A 254 -0.69 25.94 37.96
C PRO A 254 -1.28 27.24 37.39
N SER A 255 -2.18 27.89 38.13
CA SER A 255 -3.09 28.93 37.62
C SER A 255 -2.43 30.19 37.04
N SER A 256 -1.10 30.34 37.19
CA SER A 256 -0.32 31.50 36.73
C SER A 256 -0.16 31.62 35.21
N GLU A 257 -0.30 30.54 34.44
CA GLU A 257 -0.16 30.62 32.96
C GLU A 257 -1.43 31.17 32.25
N LEU A 258 -2.60 31.14 32.90
CA LEU A 258 -3.87 31.52 32.24
C LEU A 258 -4.01 33.02 32.00
N SER A 259 -3.45 33.88 32.86
CA SER A 259 -3.65 35.33 32.81
C SER A 259 -2.83 36.05 31.73
N LEU A 260 -1.69 35.47 31.34
CA LEU A 260 -0.77 36.05 30.34
C LEU A 260 -1.29 35.95 28.91
N ASN A 261 -1.99 34.86 28.57
CA ASN A 261 -2.40 34.56 27.19
C ASN A 261 -3.66 35.32 26.72
N LEU A 262 -4.33 36.10 27.58
CA LEU A 262 -5.49 36.94 27.20
C LEU A 262 -5.12 38.38 26.79
N HIS A 263 -3.87 38.82 27.00
CA HIS A 263 -3.47 40.23 26.83
C HIS A 263 -2.49 40.48 25.67
N SER A 264 -2.07 39.44 24.94
CA SER A 264 -0.92 39.49 24.02
C SER A 264 -1.26 39.34 22.53
N ASN A 265 -2.53 39.44 22.14
CA ASN A 265 -2.98 39.19 20.75
C ASN A 265 -3.63 40.45 20.13
N PRO A 266 -2.85 41.44 19.66
CA PRO A 266 -3.39 42.58 18.91
C PRO A 266 -3.88 42.13 17.52
N ASP A 267 -5.11 42.50 17.18
CA ASP A 267 -5.78 42.08 15.94
C ASP A 267 -5.09 42.67 14.67
N PRO A 268 -4.57 41.85 13.75
CA PRO A 268 -3.75 42.33 12.64
C PRO A 268 -4.53 43.00 11.48
N LEU A 269 -5.84 43.23 11.61
CA LEU A 269 -6.71 43.74 10.55
C LEU A 269 -7.31 45.15 10.78
N ALA A 270 -6.91 45.85 11.84
CA ALA A 270 -7.56 47.10 12.27
C ALA A 270 -6.94 48.42 11.75
N LYS A 271 -6.18 48.43 10.64
CA LYS A 271 -5.53 49.65 10.09
C LYS A 271 -5.42 49.71 8.56
N GLU A 272 -6.54 49.89 7.85
CA GLU A 272 -6.47 50.35 6.44
C GLU A 272 -7.71 51.11 5.90
N THR A 273 -8.35 51.97 6.72
CA THR A 273 -9.40 52.90 6.22
C THR A 273 -9.44 54.26 6.94
N SER A 274 -8.44 55.12 6.72
CA SER A 274 -8.59 56.59 6.85
C SER A 274 -7.33 57.36 6.40
N HIS A 275 -7.38 57.97 5.22
CA HIS A 275 -6.99 59.37 4.98
C HIS A 275 -7.27 59.76 3.52
N ASP A 276 -8.07 60.82 3.38
CA ASP A 276 -8.06 61.91 2.38
C ASP A 276 -7.34 61.69 1.03
#